data_AF-A0A6S7LR61-F1
#
_entry.id   AF-A0A6S7LR61-F1
#
_cell.length_a   1.000
_cell.length_b   1.000
_cell.length_c   1.000
_cell.angle_alpha   90.00
_cell.angle_beta   90.00
_cell.angle_gamma   90.00
#
_symmetry.space_group_name_H-M   'P 1'
#
loop_
_entity.id
_entity.type
_entity.pdbx_description
1 polymer ?
#
loop_
_entity_poly.entity_id
_entity_poly.type
_entity_poly.pdbx_seq_one_letter_code
_entity_poly.pdbx_strand_id
1 'polypeptide(L)'
;QTNYDENVIGLAYVRTICNPGYSAGIDSDTMSNAAFTGVVMAHEMGHNFGLFHDDGCAMCPSDGCIMNGVIRSTPEAFSQCSIDDLETLLLDNVGHCLFNQPTM
;
A
#
# COMPACT_ATOMS: atom_id res chain seq x y z
N GLN A 1 14.86 -0.14 20.11
CA GLN A 1 14.07 1.10 20.03
C GLN A 1 14.36 1.70 18.67
N THR A 2 13.58 1.32 17.66
CA THR A 2 13.61 1.97 16.35
C THR A 2 12.85 3.28 16.49
N ASN A 3 13.53 4.39 16.19
CA ASN A 3 12.98 5.73 16.23
C ASN A 3 12.05 5.86 15.02
N TYR A 4 10.75 5.71 15.23
CA TYR A 4 9.76 6.17 14.25
C TYR A 4 9.89 7.69 14.21
N ASP A 5 10.11 8.25 13.02
CA ASP A 5 9.87 9.67 12.82
C ASP A 5 8.42 9.94 13.26
N GLU A 6 8.17 10.98 14.06
CA GLU A 6 6.95 11.12 14.89
C GLU A 6 5.63 11.14 14.09
N ASN A 7 5.71 11.11 12.76
CA ASN A 7 4.59 11.17 11.81
C ASN A 7 4.42 9.91 10.94
N VAL A 8 5.21 8.85 11.15
CA VAL A 8 5.06 7.59 10.41
C VAL A 8 3.97 6.74 11.05
N ILE A 9 2.90 6.45 10.30
CA ILE A 9 1.74 5.68 10.77
C ILE A 9 1.65 4.27 10.16
N GLY A 10 2.57 3.91 9.26
CA GLY A 10 2.66 2.60 8.64
C GLY A 10 4.04 2.35 8.04
N LEU A 11 4.42 1.08 7.90
CA LEU A 11 5.63 0.64 7.19
C LEU A 11 5.41 -0.74 6.57
N ALA A 12 5.84 -0.92 5.32
CA ALA A 12 5.85 -2.22 4.64
C ALA A 12 7.10 -2.42 3.80
N TYR A 13 7.42 -3.68 3.54
CA TYR A 13 8.42 -4.02 2.54
C TYR A 13 7.83 -3.84 1.14
N VAL A 14 8.64 -3.31 0.21
CA VAL A 14 8.19 -3.03 -1.16
C VAL A 14 8.42 -4.24 -2.05
N ARG A 15 7.40 -4.62 -2.84
CA ARG A 15 7.48 -5.69 -3.87
C ARG A 15 7.83 -7.07 -3.28
N THR A 16 7.31 -7.37 -2.10
CA THR A 16 7.62 -8.58 -1.34
C THR A 16 6.42 -9.48 -1.10
N ILE A 17 5.27 -9.18 -1.73
CA ILE A 17 4.12 -10.09 -1.70
C ILE A 17 4.55 -11.52 -2.09
N CYS A 18 4.03 -12.51 -1.38
CA CYS A 18 4.40 -13.93 -1.48
C CYS A 18 5.79 -14.31 -0.96
N ASN A 19 6.61 -13.36 -0.53
CA ASN A 19 7.86 -13.69 0.17
C ASN A 19 7.56 -14.11 1.63
N PRO A 20 7.95 -15.31 2.08
CA PRO A 20 7.60 -15.81 3.41
C PRO A 20 8.23 -15.01 4.57
N GLY A 21 9.30 -14.25 4.34
CA GLY A 21 9.96 -13.43 5.36
C GLY A 21 9.59 -11.94 5.30
N TYR A 22 9.07 -11.47 4.16
CA TYR A 22 8.92 -10.04 3.88
C TYR A 22 7.54 -9.63 3.35
N SER A 23 6.62 -10.56 3.12
CA SER A 23 5.21 -10.25 2.78
C SER A 23 4.47 -9.77 4.04
N ALA A 24 4.87 -8.61 4.56
CA ALA A 24 4.45 -8.08 5.85
C ALA A 24 4.49 -6.54 5.86
N GLY A 25 3.61 -5.96 6.66
CA GLY A 25 3.57 -4.55 7.00
C GLY A 25 3.13 -4.35 8.45
N ILE A 26 3.31 -3.14 8.95
CA ILE A 26 2.80 -2.69 10.24
C ILE A 26 2.01 -1.40 10.04
N ASP A 27 0.85 -1.32 10.70
CA ASP A 27 -0.05 -0.17 10.64
C ASP A 27 -0.32 0.32 12.06
N SER A 28 -0.38 1.63 12.24
CA SER A 28 -0.70 2.27 13.51
C SER A 28 -2.16 2.71 13.52
N ASP A 29 -2.97 2.10 14.38
CA ASP A 29 -4.37 2.46 14.57
C ASP A 29 -4.53 3.62 15.56
N THR A 30 -4.01 4.80 15.19
CA THR A 30 -4.01 5.99 16.07
C THR A 30 -5.24 6.87 15.91
N MET A 31 -6.08 6.60 14.90
CA MET A 31 -7.27 7.39 14.60
C MET A 31 -8.54 6.64 15.00
N SER A 32 -9.52 7.34 15.56
CA SER A 32 -10.81 6.73 15.96
C SER A 32 -11.70 6.32 14.78
N ASN A 33 -11.25 6.52 13.54
CA ASN A 33 -11.99 6.28 12.32
C ASN A 33 -11.40 5.08 11.56
N ALA A 34 -12.14 3.98 11.52
CA ALA A 34 -11.74 2.76 10.82
C ALA A 34 -11.46 2.96 9.33
N ALA A 35 -12.08 3.96 8.67
CA ALA A 35 -11.80 4.25 7.26
C ALA A 35 -10.36 4.78 7.08
N PHE A 36 -9.86 5.57 8.03
CA PHE A 36 -8.47 6.04 7.99
C PHE A 36 -7.49 4.88 8.16
N THR A 37 -7.72 4.02 9.15
CA THR A 37 -6.90 2.81 9.35
C THR A 37 -6.97 1.89 8.13
N GLY A 38 -8.14 1.79 7.49
CA GLY A 38 -8.32 1.09 6.22
C GLY A 38 -7.46 1.62 5.07
N VAL A 39 -7.32 2.94 4.96
CA VAL A 39 -6.45 3.57 3.95
C VAL A 39 -4.97 3.28 4.24
N VAL A 40 -4.54 3.35 5.51
CA VAL A 40 -3.15 3.03 5.88
C VAL A 40 -2.85 1.56 5.56
N MET A 41 -3.74 0.64 5.96
CA MET A 41 -3.59 -0.78 5.60
C MET A 41 -3.53 -0.98 4.08
N ALA A 42 -4.38 -0.27 3.31
CA ALA A 42 -4.35 -0.35 1.85
C ALA A 42 -3.04 0.20 1.26
N HIS A 43 -2.49 1.28 1.83
CA HIS A 43 -1.21 1.87 1.45
C HIS A 43 -0.05 0.90 1.69
N GLU A 44 0.04 0.32 2.88
CA GLU A 44 1.12 -0.60 3.25
C GLU A 44 1.00 -1.95 2.52
N MET A 45 -0.22 -2.44 2.29
CA MET A 45 -0.44 -3.57 1.38
C MET A 45 -0.03 -3.20 -0.06
N GLY A 46 -0.28 -1.96 -0.48
CA GLY A 46 0.16 -1.46 -1.78
C GLY A 46 1.68 -1.56 -1.95
N HIS A 47 2.46 -1.16 -0.95
CA HIS A 47 3.91 -1.38 -0.95
C HIS A 47 4.28 -2.86 -1.12
N ASN A 48 3.65 -3.77 -0.38
CA ASN A 48 3.89 -5.22 -0.57
C ASN A 48 3.59 -5.67 -2.01
N PHE A 49 2.57 -5.11 -2.64
CA PHE A 49 2.20 -5.29 -4.04
C PHE A 49 3.09 -4.51 -5.04
N GLY A 50 4.18 -3.90 -4.57
CA GLY A 50 5.18 -3.26 -5.41
C GLY A 50 4.86 -1.83 -5.82
N LEU A 51 3.83 -1.23 -5.24
CA LEU A 51 3.47 0.15 -5.52
C LEU A 51 4.42 1.12 -4.80
N PHE A 52 4.86 2.15 -5.50
CA PHE A 52 5.61 3.27 -4.93
C PHE A 52 4.70 4.45 -4.58
N HIS A 53 5.23 5.45 -3.87
CA HIS A 53 4.48 6.67 -3.62
C HIS A 53 4.16 7.41 -4.93
N ASP A 54 3.01 8.07 -4.98
CA ASP A 54 2.50 8.78 -6.17
C ASP A 54 3.24 10.11 -6.50
N ASP A 55 4.53 10.22 -6.17
CA ASP A 55 5.34 11.43 -6.36
C ASP A 55 5.42 11.80 -7.84
N GLY A 56 4.68 12.84 -8.25
CA GLY A 56 4.63 13.31 -9.63
C GLY A 56 3.68 12.53 -10.55
N CYS A 57 2.83 11.65 -9.99
CA CYS A 57 1.80 10.98 -10.78
C CYS A 57 0.67 11.97 -11.17
N ALA A 58 0.29 11.98 -12.45
CA ALA A 58 -0.62 13.00 -12.98
C ALA A 58 -2.11 12.73 -12.70
N MET A 59 -2.49 11.50 -12.31
CA MET A 59 -3.88 11.06 -12.25
C MET A 59 -4.25 10.59 -10.85
N CYS A 60 -4.76 11.53 -10.05
CA CYS A 60 -5.46 11.25 -8.79
C CYS A 60 -6.78 12.01 -8.73
N PRO A 61 -7.85 11.41 -8.17
CA PRO A 61 -9.06 12.12 -7.83
C PRO A 61 -8.79 13.27 -6.84
N SER A 62 -9.76 14.19 -6.70
CA SER A 62 -9.59 15.39 -5.87
C SER A 62 -9.38 15.11 -4.38
N ASP A 63 -9.88 13.97 -3.90
CA ASP A 63 -9.72 13.44 -2.56
C ASP A 63 -8.39 12.69 -2.35
N GLY A 64 -7.54 12.60 -3.37
CA GLY A 64 -6.22 11.97 -3.33
C GLY A 64 -6.22 10.52 -3.79
N CYS A 65 -5.03 9.90 -3.74
CA CYS A 65 -4.83 8.48 -4.01
C CYS A 65 -4.28 7.78 -2.79
N ILE A 66 -4.53 6.47 -2.70
CA ILE A 66 -4.09 5.63 -1.59
C ILE A 66 -2.57 5.68 -1.41
N MET A 67 -1.79 5.69 -2.50
CA MET A 67 -0.32 5.68 -2.44
C MET A 67 0.32 7.07 -2.31
N ASN A 68 -0.45 8.11 -1.98
CA ASN A 68 0.17 9.39 -1.64
C ASN A 68 0.98 9.25 -0.34
N GLY A 69 2.24 9.69 -0.32
CA GLY A 69 3.11 9.58 0.86
C GLY A 69 2.61 10.40 2.07
N VAL A 70 1.61 11.27 1.88
CA VAL A 70 0.96 12.01 2.97
C VAL A 70 -0.54 11.80 2.93
N ILE A 71 -1.07 11.17 3.98
CA ILE A 71 -2.52 11.01 4.16
C ILE A 71 -3.16 12.34 4.58
N ARG A 72 -4.21 12.77 3.87
CA ARG A 72 -4.96 14.01 4.16
C ARG A 72 -6.48 13.82 4.22
N SER A 73 -6.94 12.63 3.88
CA SER A 73 -8.32 12.26 3.57
C SER A 73 -8.41 10.73 3.62
N THR A 74 -9.58 10.19 3.27
CA THR A 74 -9.79 8.75 3.11
C THR A 74 -10.02 8.40 1.63
N PRO A 75 -8.96 8.45 0.79
CA PRO A 75 -9.09 8.15 -0.63
C PRO A 75 -9.46 6.68 -0.86
N GLU A 76 -10.26 6.42 -1.88
CA GLU A 76 -10.71 5.06 -2.24
C GLU A 76 -10.07 4.53 -3.53
N ALA A 77 -9.23 5.35 -4.20
CA ALA A 77 -8.65 5.04 -5.50
C ALA A 77 -7.12 4.95 -5.47
N PHE A 78 -6.59 4.04 -6.29
CA PHE A 78 -5.17 4.02 -6.68
C PHE A 78 -4.96 4.92 -7.91
N SER A 79 -3.76 5.50 -8.04
CA SER A 79 -3.37 6.28 -9.22
C SER A 79 -3.12 5.39 -10.43
N GLN A 80 -2.92 5.98 -11.61
CA GLN A 80 -2.46 5.21 -12.77
C GLN A 80 -1.05 4.63 -12.55
N CYS A 81 -0.14 5.37 -11.91
CA CYS A 81 1.22 4.89 -11.63
C CYS A 81 1.21 3.68 -10.71
N SER A 82 0.35 3.72 -9.68
CA SER A 82 0.05 2.61 -8.79
C SER A 82 -0.43 1.35 -9.55
N ILE A 83 -1.28 1.53 -10.56
CA ILE A 83 -1.75 0.42 -11.41
C ILE A 83 -0.61 -0.15 -12.25
N ASP A 84 0.20 0.72 -12.88
CA ASP A 84 1.34 0.31 -13.72
C ASP A 84 2.41 -0.48 -12.92
N ASP A 85 2.65 -0.08 -11.67
CA ASP A 85 3.53 -0.79 -10.73
C ASP A 85 3.02 -2.21 -10.42
N LEU A 86 1.71 -2.34 -10.14
CA LEU A 86 1.07 -3.63 -9.88
C LEU A 86 1.14 -4.52 -11.12
N GLU A 87 0.85 -3.99 -12.31
CA GLU A 87 0.98 -4.74 -13.56
C GLU A 87 2.40 -5.28 -13.76
N THR A 88 3.41 -4.44 -13.50
CA THR A 88 4.82 -4.84 -13.55
C THR A 88 5.15 -5.91 -12.50
N LEU A 89 4.55 -5.85 -11.30
CA LEU A 89 4.71 -6.90 -10.29
C LEU A 89 4.16 -8.25 -10.76
N LEU A 90 2.96 -8.24 -11.36
CA LEU A 90 2.28 -9.45 -11.83
C LEU A 90 2.99 -10.06 -13.05
N LEU A 91 3.46 -9.23 -13.99
CA LEU A 91 4.22 -9.67 -15.17
C LEU A 91 5.55 -10.34 -14.79
N ASP A 92 6.21 -9.86 -13.73
CA ASP A 92 7.44 -10.45 -13.19
C ASP A 92 7.17 -11.70 -12.33
N ASN A 93 5.91 -12.14 -12.20
CA ASN A 93 5.49 -13.32 -11.43
C ASN A 93 5.86 -13.26 -9.92
N VAL A 94 6.05 -12.06 -9.36
CA VAL A 94 6.30 -11.90 -7.91
C VAL A 94 5.05 -12.31 -7.12
N GLY A 95 3.85 -11.96 -7.60
CA GLY A 95 2.55 -12.27 -7.00
C GLY A 95 2.05 -13.71 -7.20
N HIS A 96 2.93 -14.67 -7.46
CA HIS A 96 2.58 -16.07 -7.80
C HIS A 96 1.63 -16.78 -6.82
N CYS A 97 1.62 -16.39 -5.54
CA CYS A 97 0.76 -16.97 -4.49
C CYS A 97 -0.64 -16.32 -4.39
N LEU A 98 -1.00 -15.38 -5.26
CA LEU A 98 -2.28 -14.66 -5.18
C LEU A 98 -3.40 -15.34 -5.98
N PHE A 99 -3.06 -16.33 -6.82
CA PHE A 99 -3.98 -16.94 -7.78
C PHE A 99 -4.70 -18.18 -7.25
N ASN A 100 -4.46 -18.58 -5.99
CA ASN A 100 -5.22 -19.63 -5.32
C ASN A 100 -6.29 -19.02 -4.41
N GLN A 101 -7.55 -19.08 -4.85
CA GLN A 101 -8.67 -18.64 -4.04
C GLN A 101 -8.73 -19.46 -2.73
N PRO A 102 -8.83 -18.80 -1.55
CA PRO A 102 -8.95 -19.50 -0.28
C PRO A 102 -10.30 -20.22 -0.19
N THR A 103 -10.30 -21.39 0.46
CA THR A 103 -11.53 -22.11 0.79
C THR A 103 -12.21 -21.45 1.98
N MET A 104 -13.54 -21.43 1.97
CA MET A 104 -14.39 -20.96 3.08
C MET A 104 -14.36 -21.91 4.28
#